data_AF-A0A420E029-F1
#
_entry.id   AF-A0A420E029-F1
#
_cell.length_a   1.000
_cell.length_b   1.000
_cell.length_c   1.000
_cell.angle_alpha   90.00
_cell.angle_beta   90.00
_cell.angle_gamma   90.00
#
_symmetry.space_group_name_H-M   'P 1'
#
loop_
_entity.id
_entity.type
_entity.pdbx_description
1 polymer ?
#
loop_
_entity_poly.entity_id
_entity_poly.type
_entity_poly.pdbx_seq_one_letter_code
_entity_poly.pdbx_strand_id
1 'polypeptide(L)'
;MGNQVNVNGVTLTLKDFRKFDTNISSENVPKGPLVNMSGFEGSNGTPFTVTVLAYLPDNPLQPIEKKDGLQLQGNEIYLNYYGITPIKILNKDGGYTTVSGRDFRVDFNCKKEASHFDLYYLQFTYQLEEGAELADMIYVRDNNTNPILGDVNDDPVTERGTVTTPAEMEPPTQY
;
A
#
# COMPACT_ATOMS: atom_id res chain seq x y z
N MET A 1 -7.84 -0.37 20.20
CA MET A 1 -8.69 -0.90 19.12
C MET A 1 -8.38 -0.09 17.88
N GLY A 2 -7.85 -0.72 16.84
CA GLY A 2 -7.33 -0.04 15.66
C GLY A 2 -8.43 0.59 14.80
N ASN A 3 -8.06 1.60 14.02
CA ASN A 3 -8.95 2.20 13.02
C ASN A 3 -9.33 1.14 11.97
N GLN A 4 -10.62 0.95 11.69
CA GLN A 4 -11.14 -0.01 10.71
C GLN A 4 -12.08 0.69 9.75
N VAL A 5 -12.02 0.33 8.47
CA VAL A 5 -12.91 0.82 7.41
C VAL A 5 -13.25 -0.30 6.45
N ASN A 6 -14.45 -0.26 5.87
CA ASN A 6 -14.82 -1.12 4.76
C ASN A 6 -14.95 -0.27 3.50
N VAL A 7 -14.24 -0.66 2.44
CA VAL A 7 -14.23 0.05 1.16
C VAL A 7 -14.25 -0.95 0.02
N ASN A 8 -15.25 -0.87 -0.85
CA ASN A 8 -15.40 -1.70 -2.06
C ASN A 8 -15.23 -3.21 -1.80
N GLY A 9 -15.88 -3.74 -0.76
CA GLY A 9 -15.82 -5.18 -0.44
C GLY A 9 -14.49 -5.63 0.17
N VAL A 10 -13.67 -4.69 0.64
CA VAL A 10 -12.44 -4.96 1.37
C VAL A 10 -12.50 -4.26 2.73
N THR A 11 -12.40 -5.05 3.80
CA THR A 11 -12.26 -4.52 5.16
C THR A 11 -10.78 -4.30 5.45
N LEU A 12 -10.40 -3.07 5.79
CA LEU A 12 -9.05 -2.69 6.16
C LEU A 12 -8.99 -2.39 7.66
N THR A 13 -7.93 -2.81 8.34
CA THR A 13 -7.69 -2.49 9.76
C THR A 13 -6.26 -2.07 9.98
N LEU A 14 -6.06 -0.90 10.59
CA LEU A 14 -4.74 -0.41 10.97
C LEU A 14 -4.22 -1.21 12.18
N LYS A 15 -2.99 -1.72 12.07
CA LYS A 15 -2.28 -2.40 13.16
C LYS A 15 -1.22 -1.50 13.78
N ASP A 16 -0.41 -0.84 12.96
CA ASP A 16 0.62 0.08 13.41
C ASP A 16 0.90 1.14 12.34
N PHE A 17 1.17 2.37 12.77
CA PHE A 17 1.65 3.45 11.94
C PHE A 17 2.58 4.34 12.76
N ARG A 18 3.86 4.39 12.40
CA ARG A 18 4.86 5.16 13.13
C ARG A 18 5.98 5.68 12.24
N LYS A 19 6.45 6.88 12.53
CA LYS A 19 7.61 7.51 11.90
C LYS A 19 8.90 6.96 12.52
N PHE A 20 9.90 6.66 11.71
CA PHE A 20 11.28 6.46 12.15
C PHE A 20 12.04 7.79 12.22
N ASP A 21 13.05 7.86 13.09
CA ASP A 21 13.99 8.98 13.10
C ASP A 21 14.97 8.82 11.93
N THR A 22 14.52 9.20 10.75
CA THR A 22 15.25 9.02 9.48
C THR A 22 14.86 10.14 8.54
N ASN A 23 15.85 10.72 7.86
CA ASN A 23 15.64 11.79 6.89
C ASN A 23 16.47 11.45 5.65
N ILE A 24 15.78 11.15 4.55
CA ILE A 24 16.35 10.58 3.33
C ILE A 24 16.22 11.62 2.23
N SER A 25 17.33 11.99 1.59
CA SER A 25 17.27 12.89 0.43
C SER A 25 16.41 12.29 -0.70
N SER A 26 15.65 13.13 -1.39
CA SER A 26 14.75 12.73 -2.47
C SER A 26 15.43 11.92 -3.59
N GLU A 27 16.72 12.13 -3.83
CA GLU A 27 17.51 11.37 -4.80
C GLU A 27 17.73 9.90 -4.40
N ASN A 28 17.62 9.60 -3.11
CA ASN A 28 17.82 8.28 -2.52
C ASN A 28 16.51 7.55 -2.21
N VAL A 29 15.37 8.19 -2.46
CA VAL A 29 14.05 7.58 -2.29
C VAL A 29 13.81 6.57 -3.44
N PRO A 30 13.46 5.32 -3.13
CA PRO A 30 13.09 4.35 -4.15
C PRO A 30 11.86 4.81 -4.95
N LYS A 31 11.90 4.73 -6.28
CA LYS A 31 10.84 5.20 -7.20
C LYS A 31 9.84 4.10 -7.62
N GLY A 32 9.74 3.02 -6.84
CA GLY A 32 8.89 1.87 -7.14
C GLY A 32 7.82 1.66 -6.06
N PRO A 33 6.84 0.76 -6.29
CA PRO A 33 5.85 0.43 -5.27
C PRO A 33 6.53 -0.11 -4.00
N LEU A 34 5.96 0.23 -2.85
CA LEU A 34 6.45 -0.10 -1.51
C LEU A 34 6.27 -1.59 -1.18
N VAL A 35 5.25 -2.22 -1.77
CA VAL A 35 4.99 -3.66 -1.70
C VAL A 35 4.53 -4.16 -3.06
N ASN A 36 5.01 -5.35 -3.45
CA ASN A 36 4.48 -6.17 -4.54
C ASN A 36 4.36 -7.60 -4.02
N MET A 37 3.14 -8.07 -3.71
CA MET A 37 2.93 -9.46 -3.35
C MET A 37 2.61 -10.26 -4.61
N SER A 38 3.43 -11.25 -4.95
CA SER A 38 3.09 -12.26 -5.94
C SER A 38 2.61 -13.53 -5.24
N GLY A 39 1.30 -13.74 -5.18
CA GLY A 39 0.70 -14.93 -4.58
C GLY A 39 -0.83 -14.85 -4.66
N PHE A 40 -1.47 -15.94 -5.07
CA PHE A 40 -2.93 -15.99 -5.19
C PHE A 40 -3.56 -15.70 -3.82
N GLU A 41 -4.45 -14.72 -3.76
CA GLU A 41 -5.26 -14.48 -2.57
C GLU A 41 -6.04 -15.77 -2.25
N GLY A 42 -5.77 -16.36 -1.08
CA GLY A 42 -6.54 -17.50 -0.59
C GLY A 42 -8.03 -17.17 -0.41
N SER A 43 -8.80 -18.16 0.03
CA SER A 43 -10.26 -18.02 0.20
C SER A 43 -10.67 -16.80 1.02
N ASN A 44 -11.85 -16.25 0.69
CA ASN A 44 -12.49 -15.16 1.41
C ASN A 44 -12.55 -15.43 2.93
N GLY A 45 -12.46 -14.35 3.72
CA GLY A 45 -12.66 -14.40 5.17
C GLY A 45 -11.43 -14.51 6.07
N THR A 46 -10.24 -14.86 5.56
CA THR A 46 -8.99 -14.77 6.36
C THR A 46 -8.29 -13.43 6.07
N PRO A 47 -8.01 -12.59 7.07
CA PRO A 47 -7.28 -11.35 6.86
C PRO A 47 -5.82 -11.61 6.46
N PHE A 48 -5.36 -10.88 5.45
CA PHE A 48 -3.96 -10.80 5.08
C PHE A 48 -3.30 -9.66 5.84
N THR A 49 -2.09 -9.87 6.37
CA THR A 49 -1.31 -8.81 7.01
C THR A 49 -0.29 -8.26 6.03
N VAL A 50 -0.27 -6.94 5.86
CA VAL A 50 0.63 -6.23 4.98
C VAL A 50 1.50 -5.31 5.82
N THR A 51 2.80 -5.40 5.62
CA THR A 51 3.80 -4.54 6.27
C THR A 51 4.56 -3.78 5.19
N VAL A 52 4.63 -2.46 5.34
CA VAL A 52 5.14 -1.53 4.35
C VAL A 52 6.06 -0.51 5.02
N LEU A 53 7.10 -0.12 4.31
CA LEU A 53 7.87 1.08 4.61
C LEU A 53 7.47 2.16 3.62
N ALA A 54 6.83 3.23 4.09
CA ALA A 54 6.35 4.34 3.27
C ALA A 54 7.28 5.55 3.38
N TYR A 55 7.47 6.29 2.29
CA TYR A 55 8.32 7.48 2.24
C TYR A 55 7.42 8.69 2.11
N LEU A 56 7.27 9.44 3.21
CA LEU A 56 6.44 10.64 3.21
C LEU A 56 7.31 11.89 3.28
N PRO A 57 6.97 12.95 2.55
CA PRO A 57 7.78 14.16 2.54
C PRO A 57 7.77 14.79 3.94
N ASP A 58 8.90 15.35 4.35
CA ASP A 58 9.03 16.05 5.64
C ASP A 58 8.41 17.46 5.62
N ASN A 59 7.98 17.91 4.43
CA ASN A 59 7.21 19.12 4.23
C ASN A 59 5.85 19.06 4.96
N PRO A 60 5.31 20.22 5.39
CA PRO A 60 3.95 20.29 5.93
C PRO A 60 2.91 19.75 4.94
N LEU A 61 2.19 18.72 5.37
CA LEU A 61 1.10 18.12 4.60
C LEU A 61 -0.17 18.96 4.69
N GLN A 62 -1.03 18.79 3.70
CA GLN A 62 -2.38 19.35 3.68
C GLN A 62 -3.42 18.23 3.80
N PRO A 63 -4.64 18.56 4.25
CA PRO A 63 -5.73 17.61 4.18
C PRO A 63 -5.94 17.07 2.76
N ILE A 64 -6.24 15.77 2.66
CA ILE A 64 -6.59 15.13 1.38
C ILE A 64 -8.11 15.10 1.18
N GLU A 65 -8.56 15.00 -0.08
CA GLU A 65 -9.98 14.91 -0.42
C GLU A 65 -10.53 13.49 -0.30
N LYS A 66 -9.78 12.48 -0.76
CA LYS A 66 -10.20 11.07 -0.72
C LYS A 66 -10.00 10.49 0.67
N LYS A 67 -11.07 10.38 1.45
CA LYS A 67 -11.05 9.94 2.86
C LYS A 67 -11.75 8.60 3.11
N ASP A 68 -12.02 7.86 2.03
CA ASP A 68 -12.82 6.63 2.06
C ASP A 68 -12.03 5.43 2.61
N GLY A 69 -10.70 5.55 2.72
CA GLY A 69 -9.80 4.52 3.23
C GLY A 69 -9.42 4.69 4.69
N LEU A 70 -8.37 3.97 5.11
CA LEU A 70 -7.87 3.99 6.48
C LEU A 70 -7.15 5.30 6.77
N GLN A 71 -7.67 6.08 7.71
CA GLN A 71 -6.96 7.24 8.24
C GLN A 71 -5.72 6.78 9.02
N LEU A 72 -4.54 7.22 8.58
CA LEU A 72 -3.25 6.89 9.21
C LEU A 72 -2.83 7.98 10.20
N GLN A 73 -2.93 9.26 9.79
CA GLN A 73 -2.60 10.40 10.63
C GLN A 73 -3.40 11.63 10.23
N GLY A 74 -4.18 12.15 11.20
CA GLY A 74 -4.97 13.36 11.04
C GLY A 74 -5.81 13.34 9.76
N ASN A 75 -6.01 14.49 9.12
CA ASN A 75 -6.71 14.54 7.82
C ASN A 75 -5.75 14.48 6.62
N GLU A 76 -4.47 14.25 6.88
CA GLU A 76 -3.38 14.47 5.93
C GLU A 76 -2.89 13.18 5.26
N ILE A 77 -3.01 12.02 5.94
CA ILE A 77 -2.46 10.75 5.45
C ILE A 77 -3.51 9.64 5.57
N TYR A 78 -3.83 9.00 4.46
CA TYR A 78 -4.74 7.85 4.39
C TYR A 78 -4.13 6.71 3.57
N LEU A 79 -4.44 5.47 3.95
CA LEU A 79 -4.28 4.31 3.07
C LEU A 79 -5.60 4.07 2.34
N ASN A 80 -5.63 4.40 1.06
CA ASN A 80 -6.81 4.29 0.21
C ASN A 80 -6.73 3.06 -0.71
N TYR A 81 -7.88 2.43 -0.92
CA TYR A 81 -8.05 1.34 -1.89
C TYR A 81 -8.63 1.90 -3.20
N TYR A 82 -8.04 1.51 -4.33
CA TYR A 82 -8.37 2.00 -5.66
C TYR A 82 -8.98 0.93 -6.58
N GLY A 83 -9.28 -0.25 -6.06
CA GLY A 83 -9.82 -1.36 -6.84
C GLY A 83 -8.74 -2.28 -7.39
N ILE A 84 -9.16 -3.18 -8.27
CA ILE A 84 -8.27 -4.05 -9.04
C ILE A 84 -7.96 -3.36 -10.36
N THR A 85 -6.67 -3.29 -10.71
CA THR A 85 -6.20 -2.70 -11.97
C THR A 85 -5.29 -3.68 -12.72
N PRO A 86 -5.20 -3.59 -14.06
CA PRO A 86 -4.27 -4.40 -14.83
C PRO A 86 -2.83 -3.90 -14.64
N ILE A 87 -1.94 -4.78 -14.21
CA ILE A 87 -0.51 -4.49 -13.99
C ILE A 87 0.35 -5.31 -14.94
N LYS A 88 1.33 -4.66 -15.57
CA LYS A 88 2.35 -5.35 -16.36
C LYS A 88 3.50 -5.76 -15.45
N ILE A 89 3.85 -7.04 -15.48
CA ILE A 89 4.99 -7.62 -14.78
C ILE A 89 5.95 -8.27 -15.78
N LEU A 90 7.24 -8.25 -15.47
CA LEU A 90 8.24 -8.95 -16.26
C LEU A 90 8.05 -10.47 -16.09
N ASN A 91 8.02 -11.20 -17.21
CA ASN A 91 7.90 -12.65 -17.20
C ASN A 91 9.27 -13.33 -17.34
N LYS A 92 9.31 -14.64 -17.08
CA LYS A 92 10.53 -15.47 -17.12
C LYS A 92 11.25 -15.48 -18.48
N ASP A 93 10.56 -15.11 -19.55
CA ASP A 93 11.08 -15.12 -20.91
C ASP A 93 11.60 -13.72 -21.33
N GLY A 94 11.66 -12.77 -20.39
CA GLY A 94 12.12 -11.40 -20.64
C GLY A 94 11.10 -10.49 -21.31
N GLY A 95 9.85 -10.96 -21.49
CA GLY A 95 8.72 -10.18 -21.96
C GLY A 95 7.86 -9.65 -20.81
N TYR A 96 6.70 -9.07 -21.13
CA TYR A 96 5.73 -8.61 -20.14
C TYR A 96 4.46 -9.47 -20.17
N THR A 97 3.89 -9.72 -19.01
CA THR A 97 2.56 -10.30 -18.83
C THR A 97 1.69 -9.34 -18.04
N THR A 98 0.40 -9.26 -18.37
CA THR A 98 -0.57 -8.49 -17.60
C THR A 98 -1.26 -9.38 -16.57
N VAL A 99 -1.32 -8.92 -15.32
CA VAL A 99 -1.99 -9.59 -14.20
C VAL A 99 -2.94 -8.63 -13.50
N SER A 100 -3.86 -9.16 -12.69
CA SER A 100 -4.79 -8.36 -11.88
C SER A 100 -4.12 -7.94 -10.56
N GLY A 101 -4.08 -6.64 -10.27
CA GLY A 101 -3.41 -6.09 -9.09
C GLY A 101 -4.33 -5.24 -8.22
N ARG A 102 -4.41 -5.55 -6.93
CA ARG A 102 -5.14 -4.75 -5.92
C ARG A 102 -4.32 -3.51 -5.56
N ASP A 103 -4.82 -2.32 -5.92
CA ASP A 103 -4.13 -1.03 -5.79
C ASP A 103 -4.42 -0.38 -4.43
N PHE A 104 -3.45 -0.40 -3.53
CA PHE A 104 -3.47 0.40 -2.31
C PHE A 104 -2.50 1.56 -2.42
N ARG A 105 -2.89 2.73 -1.93
CA ARG A 105 -2.05 3.93 -1.96
C ARG A 105 -2.01 4.61 -0.61
N VAL A 106 -0.80 4.98 -0.18
CA VAL A 106 -0.60 5.91 0.91
C VAL A 106 -0.73 7.31 0.32
N ASP A 107 -1.93 7.86 0.43
CA ASP A 107 -2.29 9.16 -0.11
C ASP A 107 -1.91 10.27 0.87
N PHE A 108 -1.19 11.25 0.37
CA PHE A 108 -0.85 12.48 1.08
C PHE A 108 -0.91 13.67 0.12
N ASN A 109 -1.01 14.89 0.65
CA ASN A 109 -1.01 16.09 -0.17
C ASN A 109 0.11 17.03 0.26
N CYS A 110 1.15 17.10 -0.57
CA CYS A 110 2.26 18.03 -0.37
C CYS A 110 2.20 19.18 -1.37
N LYS A 111 2.30 20.43 -0.89
CA LYS A 111 2.20 21.64 -1.74
C LYS A 111 3.47 21.96 -2.54
N LYS A 112 4.61 21.43 -2.12
CA LYS A 112 5.92 21.73 -2.70
C LYS A 112 6.70 20.43 -2.86
N GLU A 113 7.58 20.38 -3.85
CA GLU A 113 8.55 19.29 -3.96
C GLU A 113 9.33 19.17 -2.65
N ALA A 114 9.49 17.94 -2.19
CA ALA A 114 10.25 17.65 -0.99
C ALA A 114 11.69 17.33 -1.39
N SER A 115 12.63 17.97 -0.69
CA SER A 115 14.05 17.62 -0.81
C SER A 115 14.42 16.42 0.05
N HIS A 116 13.59 16.11 1.06
CA HIS A 116 13.80 15.04 2.01
C HIS A 116 12.48 14.33 2.35
N PHE A 117 12.62 13.07 2.75
CA PHE A 117 11.52 12.18 3.09
C PHE A 117 11.82 11.48 4.41
N ASP A 118 10.79 11.35 5.22
CA ASP A 118 10.79 10.56 6.43
C ASP A 118 10.33 9.12 6.11
N LEU A 119 10.92 8.15 6.82
CA LEU A 119 10.52 6.75 6.69
C LEU A 119 9.42 6.41 7.71
N TYR A 120 8.33 5.82 7.25
CA TYR A 120 7.22 5.38 8.08
C TYR A 120 7.07 3.86 8.02
N TYR A 121 6.87 3.24 9.18
CA TYR A 121 6.37 1.88 9.29
C TYR A 121 4.85 1.90 9.24
N LEU A 122 4.27 1.13 8.30
CA LEU A 122 2.83 0.92 8.20
C LEU A 122 2.56 -0.59 8.22
N GLN A 123 1.73 -1.02 9.16
CA GLN A 123 1.17 -2.37 9.17
C GLN A 123 -0.35 -2.29 9.20
N PHE A 124 -1.00 -2.96 8.24
CA PHE A 124 -2.45 -3.07 8.17
C PHE A 124 -2.85 -4.50 7.80
N THR A 125 -4.08 -4.87 8.13
CA THR A 125 -4.70 -6.07 7.57
C THR A 125 -5.75 -5.69 6.55
N TYR A 126 -5.89 -6.50 5.50
CA TYR A 126 -7.05 -6.44 4.61
C TYR A 126 -7.75 -7.79 4.57
N GLN A 127 -9.08 -7.78 4.55
CA GLN A 127 -9.92 -8.96 4.46
C GLN A 127 -10.89 -8.77 3.29
N LEU A 128 -11.02 -9.80 2.46
CA LEU A 128 -11.98 -9.84 1.37
C LEU A 128 -13.35 -10.25 1.91
N GLU A 129 -14.37 -9.46 1.59
CA GLU A 129 -15.76 -9.80 1.86
C GLU A 129 -16.25 -10.91 0.90
N GLU A 130 -17.36 -11.56 1.26
CA GLU A 130 -17.96 -12.57 0.40
C GLU A 130 -18.34 -11.98 -0.97
N GLY A 131 -17.92 -12.65 -2.04
CA GLY A 131 -18.18 -12.21 -3.42
C GLY A 131 -17.22 -11.13 -3.95
N ALA A 132 -16.22 -10.69 -3.15
CA ALA A 132 -15.17 -9.81 -3.66
C ALA A 132 -14.35 -10.49 -4.76
N GLU A 133 -13.96 -9.71 -5.78
CA GLU A 133 -13.07 -10.18 -6.85
C GLU A 133 -11.68 -10.46 -6.29
N LEU A 134 -11.10 -11.59 -6.69
CA LEU A 134 -9.74 -12.00 -6.32
C LEU A 134 -8.72 -11.34 -7.26
N ALA A 135 -7.56 -10.99 -6.73
CA ALA A 135 -6.44 -10.46 -7.51
C ALA A 135 -5.24 -11.42 -7.51
N ASP A 136 -4.45 -11.38 -8.58
CA ASP A 136 -3.19 -12.14 -8.70
C ASP A 136 -2.08 -11.56 -7.81
N MET A 137 -2.17 -10.26 -7.52
CA MET A 137 -1.23 -9.54 -6.69
C MET A 137 -1.88 -8.39 -5.91
N ILE A 138 -1.20 -7.92 -4.88
CA ILE A 138 -1.43 -6.59 -4.33
C ILE A 138 -0.20 -5.74 -4.54
N TYR A 139 -0.41 -4.44 -4.64
CA TYR A 139 0.69 -3.48 -4.57
C TYR A 139 0.28 -2.28 -3.73
N VAL A 140 1.25 -1.78 -2.96
CA VAL A 140 1.11 -0.58 -2.14
C VAL A 140 2.09 0.45 -2.65
N ARG A 141 1.66 1.70 -2.87
CA ARG A 141 2.55 2.78 -3.31
C ARG A 141 2.27 4.09 -2.58
N ASP A 142 3.24 4.97 -2.54
CA ASP A 142 3.06 6.36 -2.14
C ASP A 142 2.38 7.13 -3.26
N ASN A 143 1.49 8.07 -2.93
CA ASN A 143 0.78 8.90 -3.91
C ASN A 143 0.57 10.32 -3.38
N ASN A 144 1.23 11.28 -4.03
CA ASN A 144 0.97 12.69 -3.76
C ASN A 144 -0.27 13.13 -4.56
N THR A 145 -1.37 13.41 -3.86
CA THR A 145 -2.64 13.77 -4.50
C THR A 145 -2.66 15.22 -5.03
N ASN A 146 -1.56 15.97 -4.90
CA ASN A 146 -1.49 17.33 -5.44
C ASN A 146 -1.46 17.29 -6.98
N PRO A 147 -2.44 17.92 -7.67
CA PRO A 147 -2.55 17.86 -9.12
C PRO A 147 -1.41 18.56 -9.87
N ILE A 148 -0.63 19.42 -9.20
CA ILE A 148 0.50 20.13 -9.80
C ILE A 148 1.79 19.29 -9.75
N LEU A 149 1.97 18.48 -8.70
CA LEU A 149 3.19 17.71 -8.48
C LEU A 149 3.09 16.27 -8.99
N GLY A 150 1.87 15.76 -9.20
CA GLY A 150 1.63 14.41 -9.73
C GLY A 150 1.98 13.30 -8.74
N ASP A 151 1.77 12.05 -9.16
CA ASP A 151 2.17 10.88 -8.38
C ASP A 151 3.70 10.81 -8.34
N VAL A 152 4.26 10.51 -7.16
CA VAL A 152 5.70 10.26 -6.99
C VAL A 152 6.17 9.01 -7.75
N ASN A 153 5.24 8.13 -8.12
CA ASN A 153 5.50 6.81 -8.72
C ASN A 153 4.85 6.61 -10.11
N ASP A 154 4.66 7.66 -10.90
CA ASP A 154 3.88 7.64 -12.16
C ASP A 154 4.48 6.78 -13.32
N ASP A 155 5.51 5.96 -13.06
CA ASP A 155 6.06 5.00 -14.03
C ASP A 155 6.02 3.56 -13.46
N PRO A 156 4.97 2.77 -13.73
CA PRO A 156 4.75 1.43 -13.16
C PRO A 156 5.63 0.35 -13.84
N VAL A 157 6.92 0.63 -14.05
CA VAL A 157 7.89 -0.39 -14.49
C VAL A 157 8.34 -1.17 -13.25
N THR A 158 7.64 -2.27 -12.98
CA THR A 158 7.75 -3.03 -11.73
C THR A 158 9.05 -3.86 -11.64
N GLU A 159 10.10 -3.28 -11.07
CA GLU A 159 11.25 -4.04 -10.53
C GLU A 159 11.32 -3.89 -9.00
N ARG A 160 10.54 -4.71 -8.28
CA ARG A 160 10.80 -5.17 -6.89
C ARG A 160 9.63 -6.01 -6.39
N GLY A 161 9.91 -7.11 -5.70
CA GLY A 161 8.92 -7.94 -5.00
C GLY A 161 9.09 -7.80 -3.49
N THR A 162 7.99 -7.84 -2.73
CA THR A 162 7.99 -7.96 -1.27
C THR A 162 7.32 -9.28 -0.91
N VAL A 163 7.98 -10.06 -0.04
CA VAL A 163 7.45 -11.32 0.48
C VAL A 163 6.46 -11.01 1.59
N THR A 164 5.25 -11.56 1.51
CA THR A 164 4.33 -11.65 2.64
C THR A 164 4.04 -13.11 2.94
N THR A 165 3.87 -13.41 4.22
CA THR A 165 3.43 -14.70 4.72
C THR A 165 1.94 -14.62 5.06
N PRO A 166 1.15 -15.70 4.88
CA PRO A 166 -0.19 -15.78 5.47
C PRO A 166 -0.13 -15.44 6.97
N ALA A 167 -1.16 -14.80 7.51
CA ALA A 167 -1.29 -14.66 8.96
C ALA A 167 -1.30 -16.08 9.56
N GLU A 168 -0.39 -16.37 10.48
CA GLU A 168 -0.29 -17.70 11.09
C GLU A 168 -1.67 -18.11 11.63
N MET A 169 -2.23 -19.20 11.09
CA MET A 169 -3.28 -19.94 11.80
C MET A 169 -2.63 -20.51 13.05
N GLU A 170 -3.32 -20.41 14.20
CA GLU A 170 -2.82 -20.88 15.50
C GLU A 170 -2.13 -22.25 15.39
N PRO A 171 -1.02 -22.47 16.10
CA PRO A 171 -0.34 -23.75 16.05
C PRO A 171 -1.30 -24.87 16.47
N PRO A 172 -1.28 -26.03 15.80
CA PRO A 172 -2.18 -27.12 16.12
C PRO A 172 -2.03 -27.49 17.60
N THR A 173 -3.13 -27.42 18.34
CA THR A 173 -3.23 -28.03 19.67
C THR A 173 -2.94 -29.52 19.52
N GLN A 174 -1.78 -29.94 20.04
CA GLN A 174 -1.42 -31.36 20.09
C GLN A 174 -2.44 -32.09 20.97
N TYR A 175 -2.98 -33.18 20.43
CA TYR A 175 -3.77 -34.18 21.16
C TYR A 175 -2.85 -35.09 21.97
#